data_AF-A0AA35QU97-F1
#
_entry.id   AF-A0AA35QU97-F1
#
_cell.length_a   1.000
_cell.length_b   1.000
_cell.length_c   1.000
_cell.angle_alpha   90.00
_cell.angle_beta   90.00
_cell.angle_gamma   90.00
#
_symmetry.space_group_name_H-M   'P 1'
#
loop_
_entity.id
_entity.type
_entity.pdbx_description
1 polymer ?
#
loop_
_entity_poly.entity_id
_entity_poly.type
_entity_poly.pdbx_seq_one_letter_code
_entity_poly.pdbx_strand_id
1 'polypeptide(L)'
;MGRCCVCRLKIHREAMKALQAVRAAPDADAIIISDANSVFINTILQHCGVADVFSAVLTNPASFNNEGLMTVAWHHTHTCQLCAATPNMCKGTILREFLKNSAHLYTQVVYTGDGQNDLCALLQLRDTDVGVVRKGHGLEKALAKGTHDVKASVQIVDFLQDLCSVITSYC
;
A
#
# COMPACT_ATOMS: atom_id res chain seq x y z
N MET A 1 -25.06 -19.60 7.92
CA MET A 1 -24.16 -18.59 8.54
C MET A 1 -22.72 -19.11 8.50
N GLY A 2 -21.97 -18.80 7.44
CA GLY A 2 -20.55 -19.15 7.36
C GLY A 2 -19.76 -18.33 8.38
N ARG A 3 -18.90 -18.97 9.16
CA ARG A 3 -18.00 -18.29 10.11
C ARG A 3 -17.12 -17.33 9.28
N CYS A 4 -17.25 -16.03 9.52
CA CYS A 4 -16.51 -15.01 8.77
C CYS A 4 -15.01 -15.19 9.01
N CYS A 5 -14.23 -15.57 7.99
CA CYS A 5 -12.77 -15.74 8.07
C CYS A 5 -12.07 -14.46 8.57
N VAL A 6 -12.70 -13.31 8.36
CA VAL A 6 -12.22 -11.98 8.78
C VAL A 6 -12.14 -11.88 10.30
N CYS A 7 -13.06 -12.50 11.05
CA CYS A 7 -13.00 -12.52 12.52
C CYS A 7 -11.77 -13.26 13.08
N ARG A 8 -11.02 -13.98 12.23
CA ARG A 8 -9.76 -14.65 12.60
C ARG A 8 -8.52 -13.94 12.06
N LEU A 9 -8.68 -12.84 11.31
CA LEU A 9 -7.56 -12.03 10.87
C LEU A 9 -6.88 -11.42 12.08
N LYS A 10 -5.63 -11.82 12.30
CA LYS A 10 -4.76 -11.17 13.30
C LYS A 10 -4.09 -9.99 12.61
N ILE A 11 -4.62 -8.79 12.82
CA ILE A 11 -3.91 -7.58 12.41
C ILE A 11 -2.78 -7.33 13.40
N HIS A 12 -1.60 -7.04 12.85
CA HIS A 12 -0.42 -6.82 13.66
C HIS A 12 -0.55 -5.55 14.51
N ARG A 13 -0.13 -5.62 15.78
CA ARG A 13 -0.26 -4.50 16.72
C ARG A 13 0.47 -3.25 16.22
N GLU A 14 1.66 -3.41 15.66
CA GLU A 14 2.44 -2.28 15.12
C GLU A 14 1.74 -1.59 13.94
N ALA A 15 1.02 -2.34 13.09
CA ALA A 15 0.23 -1.75 12.02
C ALA A 15 -0.94 -0.93 12.58
N MET A 16 -1.66 -1.46 13.59
CA MET A 16 -2.75 -0.72 14.22
C MET A 16 -2.29 0.57 14.91
N LYS A 17 -1.15 0.52 15.61
CA LYS A 17 -0.58 1.72 16.24
C LYS A 17 -0.13 2.75 15.19
N ALA A 18 0.51 2.30 14.10
CA ALA A 18 0.90 3.19 13.00
C ALA A 18 -0.34 3.91 12.41
N LEU A 19 -1.43 3.19 12.18
CA LEU A 19 -2.68 3.79 11.70
C LEU A 19 -3.30 4.76 12.70
N GLN A 20 -3.18 4.50 14.01
CA GLN A 20 -3.61 5.44 15.05
C GLN A 20 -2.75 6.72 15.07
N ALA A 21 -1.43 6.60 14.85
CA ALA A 21 -0.54 7.75 14.76
C ALA A 21 -0.89 8.61 13.53
N VAL A 22 -1.07 7.98 12.37
CA VAL A 22 -1.51 8.66 11.14
C VAL A 22 -2.86 9.35 11.33
N ARG A 23 -3.83 8.68 11.96
CA ARG A 23 -5.14 9.28 12.27
C ARG A 23 -5.01 10.55 13.13
N ALA A 24 -4.01 10.61 14.01
CA ALA A 24 -3.79 11.73 14.90
C ALA A 24 -2.95 12.86 14.25
N ALA A 25 -2.44 12.67 13.04
CA ALA A 25 -1.60 13.63 12.33
C ALA A 25 -2.45 14.45 11.34
N PRO A 26 -2.79 15.71 11.67
CA PRO A 26 -3.71 16.51 10.85
C PRO A 26 -3.13 16.92 9.49
N ASP A 27 -1.81 16.91 9.35
CA ASP A 27 -1.08 17.32 8.14
C ASP A 27 -0.66 16.13 7.26
N ALA A 28 -1.16 14.92 7.56
CA ALA A 28 -0.83 13.70 6.84
C ALA A 28 -2.06 13.05 6.21
N ASP A 29 -1.96 12.73 4.92
CA ASP A 29 -2.91 11.86 4.24
C ASP A 29 -2.37 10.43 4.16
N ALA A 30 -3.26 9.45 4.31
CA ALA A 30 -2.95 8.06 4.01
C ALA A 30 -3.81 7.51 2.88
N ILE A 31 -3.19 6.71 2.01
CA ILE A 31 -3.88 6.00 0.94
C ILE A 31 -3.45 4.54 0.90
N ILE A 32 -4.27 3.70 0.29
CA ILE A 32 -3.94 2.30 0.03
C ILE A 32 -3.74 2.11 -1.49
N ILE A 33 -2.61 1.53 -1.87
CA ILE A 33 -2.37 1.02 -3.23
C ILE A 33 -2.13 -0.49 -3.13
N SER A 34 -3.13 -1.30 -3.50
CA SER A 34 -3.12 -2.74 -3.20
C SER A 34 -3.56 -3.59 -4.38
N ASP A 35 -2.80 -4.66 -4.62
CA ASP A 35 -3.08 -5.71 -5.61
C ASP A 35 -4.12 -6.74 -5.15
N ALA A 36 -4.75 -6.49 -3.99
CA ALA A 36 -5.93 -7.22 -3.55
C ALA A 36 -7.18 -6.77 -4.34
N ASN A 37 -8.37 -7.10 -3.83
CA ASN A 37 -9.63 -6.63 -4.39
C ASN A 37 -10.39 -5.74 -3.38
N SER A 38 -11.25 -4.86 -3.90
CA SER A 38 -11.96 -3.87 -3.09
C SER A 38 -12.86 -4.48 -2.02
N VAL A 39 -13.54 -5.61 -2.31
CA VAL A 39 -14.36 -6.32 -1.33
C VAL A 39 -13.52 -6.75 -0.12
N PHE A 40 -12.37 -7.36 -0.37
CA PHE A 40 -11.47 -7.83 0.69
C PHE A 40 -10.90 -6.68 1.52
N ILE A 41 -10.38 -5.63 0.86
CA ILE A 41 -9.82 -4.46 1.55
C ILE A 41 -10.89 -3.78 2.41
N ASN A 42 -12.06 -3.47 1.83
CA ASN A 42 -13.13 -2.80 2.55
C ASN A 42 -13.60 -3.62 3.76
N THR A 43 -13.69 -4.95 3.62
CA THR A 43 -14.06 -5.83 4.72
C THR A 43 -13.06 -5.76 5.89
N ILE A 44 -11.75 -5.73 5.59
CA ILE A 44 -10.71 -5.60 6.63
C ILE A 44 -10.79 -4.23 7.30
N LEU A 45 -10.87 -3.14 6.52
CA LEU A 45 -10.91 -1.78 7.04
C LEU A 45 -12.12 -1.55 7.96
N GLN A 46 -13.29 -2.05 7.56
CA GLN A 46 -14.52 -2.02 8.36
C GLN A 46 -14.38 -2.85 9.64
N HIS A 47 -13.86 -4.07 9.53
CA HIS A 47 -13.65 -4.94 10.70
C HIS A 47 -12.71 -4.31 11.73
N CYS A 48 -11.69 -3.58 11.27
CA CYS A 48 -10.68 -2.97 12.14
C CYS A 48 -11.06 -1.55 12.60
N GLY A 49 -12.13 -0.96 12.05
CA GLY A 49 -12.54 0.41 12.37
C GLY A 49 -11.50 1.46 11.99
N VAL A 50 -10.87 1.31 10.82
CA VAL A 50 -9.79 2.19 10.31
C VAL A 50 -10.03 2.69 8.89
N ALA A 51 -11.24 2.54 8.36
CA ALA A 51 -11.57 3.02 7.02
C ALA A 51 -11.43 4.56 6.91
N ASP A 52 -11.72 5.29 7.97
CA ASP A 52 -11.62 6.74 8.11
C ASP A 52 -10.18 7.28 8.08
N VAL A 53 -9.18 6.41 8.28
CA VAL A 53 -7.76 6.80 8.22
C VAL A 53 -7.32 7.08 6.78
N PHE A 54 -7.97 6.44 5.80
CA PHE A 54 -7.53 6.48 4.41
C PHE A 54 -8.40 7.40 3.56
N SER A 55 -7.77 8.38 2.91
CA SER A 55 -8.43 9.30 1.98
C SER A 55 -8.72 8.64 0.62
N ALA A 56 -7.98 7.59 0.25
CA ALA A 56 -8.21 6.82 -0.97
C ALA A 56 -7.81 5.35 -0.86
N VAL A 57 -8.56 4.48 -1.55
CA VAL A 57 -8.24 3.04 -1.72
C VAL A 57 -8.19 2.73 -3.21
N LEU A 58 -6.98 2.50 -3.72
CA LEU A 58 -6.66 2.25 -5.12
C LEU A 58 -6.31 0.76 -5.29
N THR A 59 -7.29 -0.03 -5.72
CA THR A 59 -7.19 -1.50 -5.78
C THR A 59 -8.05 -2.07 -6.90
N ASN A 60 -7.98 -3.38 -7.15
CA ASN A 60 -8.79 -4.04 -8.17
C ASN A 60 -10.28 -4.01 -7.75
N PRO A 61 -11.17 -3.39 -8.54
CA PRO A 61 -12.59 -3.34 -8.20
C PRO A 61 -13.21 -4.75 -8.22
N ALA A 62 -14.02 -5.03 -7.21
CA ALA A 62 -14.74 -6.29 -7.09
C ALA A 62 -16.17 -6.11 -6.60
N SER A 63 -17.05 -7.02 -7.02
CA SER A 63 -18.46 -7.06 -6.63
C SER A 63 -19.01 -8.48 -6.76
N PHE A 64 -20.08 -8.80 -6.02
CA PHE A 64 -20.79 -10.06 -6.19
C PHE A 64 -21.86 -9.93 -7.27
N ASN A 65 -21.93 -10.89 -8.18
CA ASN A 65 -23.00 -10.97 -9.19
C ASN A 65 -24.28 -11.58 -8.59
N ASN A 66 -25.34 -11.68 -9.39
CA ASN A 66 -26.64 -12.22 -8.98
C ASN A 66 -26.59 -13.71 -8.56
N GLU A 67 -25.54 -14.43 -8.92
CA GLU A 67 -25.31 -15.84 -8.56
C GLU A 67 -24.51 -15.98 -7.26
N GLY A 68 -24.12 -14.87 -6.63
CA GLY A 68 -23.28 -14.85 -5.43
C GLY A 68 -21.80 -15.12 -5.69
N LEU A 69 -21.35 -15.03 -6.95
CA LEU A 69 -19.95 -15.18 -7.33
C LEU A 69 -19.25 -13.82 -7.35
N MET A 70 -18.02 -13.77 -6.80
CA MET A 70 -17.22 -12.56 -6.82
C MET A 70 -16.58 -12.34 -8.20
N THR A 71 -16.89 -11.19 -8.79
CA THR A 71 -16.22 -10.67 -9.98
C THR A 71 -15.12 -9.71 -9.56
N VAL A 72 -13.97 -9.77 -10.21
CA VAL A 72 -12.83 -8.87 -10.00
C VAL A 72 -12.37 -8.35 -11.36
N ALA A 73 -12.26 -7.04 -11.50
CA ALA A 73 -11.71 -6.40 -12.70
C ALA A 73 -10.34 -5.79 -12.40
N TRP A 74 -9.55 -5.56 -13.44
CA TRP A 74 -8.25 -4.90 -13.31
C TRP A 74 -8.44 -3.44 -12.92
N HIS A 75 -7.54 -2.90 -12.09
CA HIS A 75 -7.58 -1.48 -11.73
C HIS A 75 -7.35 -0.59 -12.95
N HIS A 76 -6.38 -0.95 -13.78
CA HIS A 76 -6.10 -0.29 -15.06
C HIS A 76 -5.30 -1.22 -15.98
N THR A 77 -5.17 -0.83 -17.24
CA THR A 77 -4.24 -1.44 -18.19
C THR A 77 -2.97 -0.60 -18.31
N HIS A 78 -1.81 -1.24 -18.44
CA HIS A 78 -0.52 -0.55 -18.58
C HIS A 78 0.49 -1.37 -19.38
N THR A 79 1.59 -0.73 -19.79
CA THR A 79 2.69 -1.34 -20.56
C THR A 79 4.01 -1.47 -19.78
N CYS A 80 3.95 -1.30 -18.45
CA CYS A 80 5.12 -1.41 -17.57
C CYS A 80 5.75 -2.82 -17.63
N GLN A 81 7.02 -2.89 -18.04
CA GLN A 81 7.77 -4.15 -18.16
C GLN A 81 8.07 -4.81 -16.80
N LEU A 82 8.20 -4.01 -15.74
CA LEU A 82 8.40 -4.52 -14.37
C LEU A 82 7.15 -5.23 -13.82
N CYS A 83 5.98 -4.90 -14.34
CA CYS A 83 4.70 -5.46 -13.93
C CYS A 83 4.21 -6.59 -14.85
N ALA A 84 5.10 -7.23 -15.63
CA ALA A 84 4.71 -8.33 -16.51
C ALA A 84 3.99 -9.49 -15.75
N ALA A 85 4.37 -9.71 -14.48
CA ALA A 85 3.73 -10.70 -13.61
C ALA A 85 2.45 -10.20 -12.91
N THR A 86 2.17 -8.89 -12.94
CA THR A 86 1.01 -8.24 -12.29
C THR A 86 0.36 -7.23 -13.25
N PRO A 87 -0.18 -7.69 -14.40
CA PRO A 87 -0.64 -6.81 -15.47
C PRO A 87 -1.92 -6.03 -15.13
N ASN A 88 -2.58 -6.39 -14.04
CA ASN A 88 -3.84 -5.80 -13.59
C ASN A 88 -3.66 -4.45 -12.90
N MET A 89 -2.45 -4.12 -12.42
CA MET A 89 -2.12 -2.80 -11.91
C MET A 89 -0.61 -2.55 -11.76
N CYS A 90 -0.17 -1.35 -12.14
CA CYS A 90 1.14 -0.81 -11.79
C CYS A 90 1.03 0.20 -10.64
N LYS A 91 1.55 -0.16 -9.47
CA LYS A 91 1.53 0.72 -8.28
C LYS A 91 2.28 2.04 -8.48
N GLY A 92 3.33 2.03 -9.30
CA GLY A 92 4.06 3.25 -9.67
C GLY A 92 3.22 4.22 -10.48
N THR A 93 2.51 3.74 -11.50
CA THR A 93 1.59 4.59 -12.28
C THR A 93 0.50 5.17 -11.39
N ILE A 94 -0.10 4.34 -10.54
CA ILE A 94 -1.15 4.77 -9.61
C ILE A 94 -0.63 5.87 -8.66
N LEU A 95 0.54 5.67 -8.04
CA LEU A 95 1.13 6.66 -7.13
C LEU A 95 1.40 7.99 -7.86
N ARG A 96 2.01 7.94 -9.05
CA ARG A 96 2.30 9.13 -9.84
C ARG A 96 1.03 9.90 -10.23
N GLU A 97 -0.02 9.19 -10.64
CA GLU A 97 -1.29 9.80 -11.01
C GLU A 97 -2.03 10.38 -9.81
N PHE A 98 -2.00 9.69 -8.67
CA PHE A 98 -2.55 10.21 -7.42
C PHE A 98 -1.89 11.54 -7.04
N LEU A 99 -0.55 11.58 -7.00
CA LEU A 99 0.20 12.79 -6.65
C LEU A 99 -0.04 13.93 -7.65
N LYS A 100 -0.10 13.62 -8.95
CA LYS A 100 -0.36 14.62 -10.01
C LYS A 100 -1.76 15.22 -9.92
N ASN A 101 -2.75 14.43 -9.52
CA ASN A 101 -4.15 14.84 -9.46
C ASN A 101 -4.58 15.35 -8.07
N SER A 102 -3.69 15.28 -7.07
CA SER A 102 -3.99 15.81 -5.74
C SER A 102 -4.11 17.32 -5.77
N ALA A 103 -5.08 17.85 -5.03
CA ALA A 103 -5.17 19.28 -4.74
C ALA A 103 -4.09 19.74 -3.74
N HIS A 104 -3.45 18.80 -3.05
CA HIS A 104 -2.40 19.06 -2.06
C HIS A 104 -1.02 18.87 -2.67
N LEU A 105 -0.08 19.75 -2.30
CA LEU A 105 1.33 19.58 -2.59
C LEU A 105 2.00 18.85 -1.43
N TYR A 106 2.27 17.55 -1.61
CA TYR A 106 2.98 16.77 -0.61
C TYR A 106 4.47 17.10 -0.63
N THR A 107 4.98 17.58 0.51
CA THR A 107 6.41 17.84 0.71
C THR A 107 7.19 16.53 0.77
N GLN A 108 6.60 15.46 1.28
CA GLN A 108 7.21 14.15 1.43
C GLN A 108 6.19 13.03 1.23
N VAL A 109 6.62 11.92 0.61
CA VAL A 109 5.89 10.66 0.50
C VAL A 109 6.62 9.58 1.30
N VAL A 110 5.88 8.87 2.15
CA VAL A 110 6.36 7.67 2.84
C VAL A 110 5.62 6.47 2.29
N TYR A 111 6.30 5.65 1.49
CA TYR A 111 5.71 4.47 0.87
C TYR A 111 6.08 3.20 1.65
N THR A 112 5.07 2.47 2.14
CA THR A 112 5.28 1.20 2.87
C THR A 112 4.95 0.00 2.00
N GLY A 113 5.86 -0.98 1.87
CA GLY A 113 5.61 -2.17 1.06
C GLY A 113 6.56 -3.33 1.34
N ASP A 114 6.24 -4.50 0.79
CA ASP A 114 7.01 -5.74 0.97
C ASP A 114 7.09 -6.62 -0.29
N GLY A 115 6.13 -6.45 -1.21
CA GLY A 115 6.02 -7.23 -2.42
C GLY A 115 6.95 -6.74 -3.52
N GLN A 116 7.38 -7.64 -4.41
CA GLN A 116 8.15 -7.22 -5.58
C GLN A 116 7.37 -6.24 -6.48
N ASN A 117 6.03 -6.33 -6.49
CA ASN A 117 5.14 -5.43 -7.22
C ASN A 117 5.07 -3.99 -6.62
N ASP A 118 5.70 -3.75 -5.47
CA ASP A 118 5.88 -2.41 -4.90
C ASP A 118 7.07 -1.65 -5.48
N LEU A 119 7.99 -2.33 -6.18
CA LEU A 119 9.20 -1.71 -6.73
C LEU A 119 8.88 -0.53 -7.67
N CYS A 120 7.83 -0.64 -8.48
CA CYS A 120 7.41 0.45 -9.35
C CYS A 120 7.04 1.71 -8.58
N ALA A 121 6.47 1.58 -7.38
CA ALA A 121 6.15 2.73 -6.54
C ALA A 121 7.42 3.39 -5.99
N LEU A 122 8.38 2.60 -5.50
CA LEU A 122 9.68 3.12 -5.05
C LEU A 122 10.42 3.88 -6.15
N LEU A 123 10.31 3.45 -7.41
CA LEU A 123 10.93 4.13 -8.55
C LEU A 123 10.28 5.47 -8.91
N GLN A 124 9.09 5.78 -8.37
CA GLN A 124 8.48 7.11 -8.53
C GLN A 124 8.86 8.08 -7.41
N LEU A 125 9.48 7.58 -6.33
CA LEU A 125 9.82 8.41 -5.17
C LEU A 125 11.00 9.33 -5.49
N ARG A 126 10.93 10.55 -4.95
CA ARG A 126 11.97 11.58 -5.02
C ARG A 126 13.05 11.33 -3.99
N ASP A 127 14.16 12.06 -4.08
CA ASP A 127 15.23 12.08 -3.09
C ASP A 127 14.78 12.52 -1.68
N THR A 128 13.74 13.36 -1.60
CA THR A 128 13.10 13.81 -0.36
C THR A 128 12.12 12.80 0.24
N ASP A 129 11.77 11.74 -0.50
CA ASP A 129 10.78 10.73 -0.10
C ASP A 129 11.46 9.53 0.58
N VAL A 130 10.63 8.66 1.17
CA VAL A 130 11.09 7.50 1.94
C VAL A 130 10.37 6.23 1.51
N GLY A 131 11.14 5.18 1.19
CA GLY A 131 10.65 3.82 1.04
C GLY A 131 10.83 3.02 2.33
N VAL A 132 9.74 2.63 2.98
CA VAL A 132 9.72 1.77 4.16
C VAL A 132 9.44 0.33 3.72
N VAL A 133 10.49 -0.47 3.65
CA VAL A 133 10.47 -1.80 3.04
C VAL A 133 10.52 -2.88 4.11
N ARG A 134 9.62 -3.85 4.05
CA ARG A 134 9.62 -4.95 5.00
C ARG A 134 10.82 -5.87 4.80
N LYS A 135 11.54 -6.10 5.89
CA LYS A 135 12.65 -7.05 5.94
C LYS A 135 12.22 -8.48 5.60
N GLY A 136 13.05 -9.20 4.87
CA GLY A 136 12.91 -10.61 4.48
C GLY A 136 12.05 -10.87 3.23
N HIS A 137 11.47 -9.83 2.61
CA HIS A 137 10.42 -9.99 1.59
C HIS A 137 10.92 -9.65 0.17
N GLY A 138 10.01 -9.77 -0.82
CA GLY A 138 10.34 -9.69 -2.24
C GLY A 138 10.92 -8.35 -2.66
N LEU A 139 10.47 -7.25 -2.05
CA LEU A 139 10.94 -5.90 -2.35
C LEU A 139 12.41 -5.70 -1.94
N GLU A 140 12.78 -6.08 -0.70
CA GLU A 140 14.17 -6.01 -0.24
C GLU A 140 15.10 -6.82 -1.16
N LYS A 141 14.69 -8.04 -1.52
CA LYS A 141 15.44 -8.90 -2.45
C LYS A 141 15.58 -8.28 -3.84
N ALA A 142 14.57 -7.54 -4.31
CA ALA A 142 14.62 -6.86 -5.59
C ALA A 142 15.59 -5.66 -5.56
N LEU A 143 15.62 -4.91 -4.47
CA LEU A 143 16.54 -3.79 -4.26
C LEU A 143 17.99 -4.27 -4.13
N ALA A 144 18.22 -5.37 -3.41
CA ALA A 144 19.56 -5.95 -3.22
C ALA A 144 20.24 -6.41 -4.52
N LYS A 145 19.48 -6.60 -5.62
CA LYS A 145 20.05 -6.90 -6.95
C LYS A 145 20.79 -5.70 -7.57
N GLY A 146 20.52 -4.48 -7.12
CA GLY A 146 21.20 -3.27 -7.62
C GLY A 146 20.89 -2.91 -9.07
N THR A 147 19.83 -3.46 -9.66
CA THR A 147 19.46 -3.22 -11.06
C THR A 147 18.49 -2.06 -11.27
N HIS A 148 18.14 -1.34 -10.20
CA HIS A 148 17.14 -0.28 -10.23
C HIS A 148 17.64 0.93 -9.47
N ASP A 149 17.46 2.12 -10.04
CA ASP A 149 17.87 3.39 -9.45
C ASP A 149 16.72 4.00 -8.64
N VAL A 150 16.68 3.68 -7.35
CA VAL A 150 15.72 4.29 -6.41
C VAL A 150 16.37 5.52 -5.80
N LYS A 151 15.81 6.69 -6.10
CA LYS A 151 16.34 7.99 -5.64
C LYS A 151 16.07 8.25 -4.16
N ALA A 152 14.95 7.73 -3.66
CA ALA A 152 14.52 7.90 -2.28
C ALA A 152 15.44 7.19 -1.28
N SER A 153 15.43 7.70 -0.05
CA SER A 153 15.98 6.95 1.07
C SER A 153 15.15 5.68 1.30
N VAL A 154 15.82 4.56 1.58
CA VAL A 154 15.15 3.28 1.84
C VAL A 154 15.49 2.78 3.24
N GLN A 155 14.46 2.48 4.03
CA GLN A 155 14.57 1.86 5.34
C GLN A 155 14.06 0.43 5.28
N ILE A 156 14.91 -0.54 5.60
CA ILE A 156 14.51 -1.94 5.76
C ILE A 156 14.06 -2.16 7.20
N VAL A 157 12.79 -2.51 7.40
CA VAL A 157 12.12 -2.48 8.71
C VAL A 157 11.50 -3.84 9.03
N ASP A 158 11.63 -4.31 10.28
CA ASP A 158 10.79 -5.41 10.77
C ASP A 158 9.40 -4.86 11.08
N PHE A 159 8.43 -5.13 10.21
CA PHE A 159 7.07 -4.60 10.37
C PHE A 159 6.38 -5.10 11.65
N LEU A 160 6.86 -6.18 12.25
CA LEU A 160 6.31 -6.72 13.49
C LEU A 160 6.86 -6.02 14.74
N GLN A 161 7.95 -5.25 14.61
CA GLN A 161 8.61 -4.63 15.77
C GLN A 161 8.64 -3.11 15.64
N ASP A 162 8.90 -2.61 14.43
CA ASP A 162 9.38 -1.25 14.23
C ASP A 162 8.48 -0.41 13.32
N LEU A 163 7.40 -0.99 12.75
CA LEU A 163 6.55 -0.25 11.81
C LEU A 163 5.96 1.02 12.43
N CYS A 164 5.43 0.93 13.67
CA CYS A 164 4.83 2.09 14.31
C CYS A 164 5.86 3.20 14.55
N SER A 165 7.03 2.85 15.10
CA SER A 165 8.07 3.84 15.43
C SER A 165 8.57 4.55 14.18
N VAL A 166 8.76 3.83 13.08
CA VAL A 166 9.17 4.40 11.80
C VAL A 166 8.07 5.29 11.21
N ILE A 167 6.81 4.86 11.16
CA ILE A 167 5.74 5.70 10.60
C ILE A 167 5.51 6.97 11.45
N THR A 168 5.63 6.86 12.77
CA THR A 168 5.41 8.00 13.68
C THR A 168 6.50 9.07 13.53
N SER A 169 7.70 8.74 13.03
CA SER A 169 8.73 9.76 12.77
C SER A 169 8.41 10.67 11.58
N TYR A 170 7.33 10.40 10.84
CA TYR A 170 6.86 11.17 9.69
C TYR A 170 5.44 11.73 9.86
N CYS A 171 4.85 11.52 11.04
CA CYS A 171 3.55 12.06 11.44
C CYS A 171 3.77 13.28 12.33
#